data_AF-A0A379JZY5-F1
#
_entry.id   AF-A0A379JZY5-F1
#
_cell.length_a   1.000
_cell.length_b   1.000
_cell.length_c   1.000
_cell.angle_alpha   90.00
_cell.angle_beta   90.00
_cell.angle_gamma   90.00
#
_symmetry.space_group_name_H-M   'P 1'
#
loop_
_entity.id
_entity.type
_entity.pdbx_description
1 polymer ?
#
loop_
_entity_poly.entity_id
_entity_poly.type
_entity_poly.pdbx_seq_one_letter_code
_entity_poly.pdbx_strand_id
1 'polypeptide(L)'
;MIVAKDFLHLGSSASINKTLSRLTQEGKLLRVSRGAYVRPHEGRFGMRPPSTESVLQGIEASSGETVVAHGAAEANALGLTTQVPIREVFFTSGPSRTLHLGSRCVELKHGSRWQLLLGTRPAGQVIRALSWLGPEAAPAALEQLHSRLPEAEWKAVCGARDALPSWLAQLISIGVCRLSDEAEKRTREGLADVDAGRVVDQQMVEAWAASLSSDVPLSVPGLNQGGE
;
A
#
# COMPACT_ATOMS: atom_id res chain seq x y z
N MET A 1 16.97 6.18 -15.29
CA MET A 1 16.46 5.74 -16.62
C MET A 1 17.08 6.61 -17.70
N ILE A 2 17.21 6.13 -18.94
CA ILE A 2 17.73 6.90 -20.08
C ILE A 2 16.58 7.11 -21.07
N VAL A 3 16.22 8.36 -21.36
CA VAL A 3 15.17 8.69 -22.34
C VAL A 3 15.79 9.37 -23.56
N ALA A 4 15.46 8.89 -24.76
CA ALA A 4 16.03 9.40 -26.00
C ALA A 4 15.81 10.92 -26.20
N LYS A 5 14.68 11.45 -25.71
CA LYS A 5 14.34 12.87 -25.78
C LYS A 5 15.34 13.77 -25.04
N ASP A 6 15.97 13.25 -24.00
CA ASP A 6 16.88 14.03 -23.15
C ASP A 6 18.17 14.38 -23.91
N PHE A 7 18.49 13.64 -24.98
CA PHE A 7 19.69 13.83 -25.80
C PHE A 7 19.45 14.67 -27.06
N LEU A 8 18.26 15.24 -27.27
CA LEU A 8 17.94 16.02 -28.49
C LEU A 8 18.85 17.24 -28.68
N HIS A 9 19.47 17.72 -27.60
CA HIS A 9 20.47 18.78 -27.65
C HIS A 9 21.83 18.34 -28.24
N LEU A 10 22.09 17.03 -28.35
CA LEU A 10 23.34 16.48 -28.87
C LEU A 10 23.29 16.13 -30.37
N GLY A 11 22.12 16.11 -30.99
CA GLY A 11 21.99 15.80 -32.41
C GLY A 11 20.58 15.40 -32.84
N SER A 12 20.45 14.88 -34.07
CA SER A 12 19.16 14.49 -34.62
C SER A 12 18.59 13.25 -33.92
N SER A 13 17.26 13.19 -33.78
CA SER A 13 16.55 12.04 -33.22
C SER A 13 16.91 10.72 -33.90
N ALA A 14 17.22 10.73 -35.20
CA ALA A 14 17.64 9.54 -35.95
C ALA A 14 19.03 9.04 -35.50
N SER A 15 20.00 9.94 -35.35
CA SER A 15 21.36 9.60 -34.89
C SER A 15 21.35 9.08 -33.45
N ILE A 16 20.57 9.73 -32.57
CA ILE A 16 20.40 9.33 -31.17
C ILE A 16 19.79 7.93 -31.09
N ASN A 17 18.67 7.69 -31.78
CA ASN A 17 18.02 6.38 -31.76
C ASN A 17 18.89 5.28 -32.36
N LYS A 18 19.66 5.58 -33.42
CA LYS A 18 20.63 4.63 -34.00
C LYS A 18 21.71 4.26 -32.99
N THR A 19 22.24 5.24 -32.24
CA THR A 19 23.27 5.02 -31.22
C THR A 19 22.73 4.20 -30.05
N LEU A 20 21.55 4.54 -29.52
CA LEU A 20 20.90 3.79 -28.43
C LEU A 20 20.53 2.37 -28.85
N SER A 21 20.09 2.18 -30.11
CA SER A 21 19.84 0.86 -30.68
C SER A 21 21.12 0.03 -30.75
N ARG A 22 22.25 0.62 -31.17
CA ARG A 22 23.55 -0.07 -31.19
C ARG A 22 23.98 -0.49 -29.78
N LEU A 23 23.86 0.39 -28.79
CA LEU A 23 24.16 0.06 -27.39
C LEU A 23 23.25 -1.05 -26.82
N THR A 24 22.02 -1.13 -27.31
CA THR A 24 21.09 -2.23 -26.95
C THR A 24 21.54 -3.55 -27.58
N GLN A 25 21.98 -3.54 -28.84
CA GLN A 25 22.53 -4.73 -29.53
C GLN A 25 23.83 -5.22 -28.90
N GLU A 26 24.67 -4.31 -28.42
CA GLU A 26 25.89 -4.61 -27.66
C GLU A 26 25.61 -5.09 -26.22
N GLY A 27 24.35 -5.18 -25.79
CA GLY A 27 23.94 -5.58 -24.44
C GLY A 27 24.17 -4.52 -23.35
N LYS A 28 24.83 -3.41 -23.66
CA LYS A 28 25.14 -2.33 -22.70
C LYS A 28 23.90 -1.63 -22.15
N LEU A 29 22.82 -1.62 -22.94
CA LEU A 29 21.51 -1.08 -22.55
C LEU A 29 20.41 -2.12 -22.78
N LEU A 30 19.36 -2.02 -21.98
CA LEU A 30 18.11 -2.75 -22.19
C LEU A 30 17.03 -1.76 -22.59
N ARG A 31 16.39 -2.01 -23.73
CA ARG A 31 15.23 -1.22 -24.17
C ARG A 31 13.98 -1.70 -23.44
N VAL A 32 13.35 -0.81 -22.68
CA VAL A 32 12.18 -1.14 -21.86
C VAL A 32 10.88 -0.79 -22.58
N SER A 33 10.88 0.32 -23.32
CA SER A 33 9.76 0.73 -24.18
C SER A 33 10.25 1.58 -25.34
N ARG A 34 9.35 2.21 -26.11
CA ARG A 34 9.75 3.10 -27.19
C ARG A 34 10.41 4.36 -26.61
N GLY A 35 11.70 4.54 -26.90
CA GLY A 35 12.46 5.72 -26.48
C GLY A 35 12.94 5.72 -25.02
N ALA A 36 12.67 4.64 -24.26
CA ALA A 36 13.14 4.48 -22.89
C ALA A 36 14.04 3.25 -22.74
N TYR A 37 15.18 3.46 -22.12
CA TYR A 37 16.24 2.48 -21.94
C TYR A 37 16.70 2.47 -20.49
N VAL A 38 17.16 1.32 -20.03
CA VAL A 38 17.73 1.15 -18.70
C VAL A 38 19.08 0.47 -18.79
N ARG A 39 19.96 0.79 -17.85
CA ARG A 39 21.21 0.07 -17.71
C ARG A 39 20.94 -1.24 -16.96
N PRO A 40 21.22 -2.41 -17.55
CA PRO A 40 21.16 -3.68 -16.85
C PRO A 40 22.23 -3.77 -15.76
N HIS A 41 21.96 -4.57 -14.73
CA HIS A 41 22.93 -4.88 -13.69
C HIS A 41 23.70 -6.16 -14.04
N GLU A 42 25.01 -6.11 -13.90
CA GLU A 42 25.86 -7.28 -13.99
C GLU A 42 25.92 -7.98 -12.64
N GLY A 43 25.73 -9.29 -12.62
CA GLY A 43 26.00 -10.09 -11.43
C GLY A 43 26.55 -11.45 -11.81
N ARG A 44 26.70 -12.32 -10.81
CA ARG A 44 27.28 -13.68 -10.97
C ARG A 44 26.62 -14.56 -12.04
N PHE A 45 25.39 -14.24 -12.44
CA PHE A 45 24.60 -14.98 -13.44
C PHE A 45 24.51 -14.24 -14.78
N GLY A 46 25.42 -13.31 -15.03
CA GLY A 46 25.40 -12.44 -16.21
C GLY A 46 24.53 -11.20 -16.03
N MET A 47 24.17 -10.61 -17.17
CA MET A 47 23.41 -9.36 -17.22
C MET A 47 21.94 -9.61 -16.88
N ARG A 48 21.42 -8.85 -15.92
CA ARG A 48 20.03 -8.92 -15.49
C ARG A 48 19.32 -7.58 -15.64
N PRO A 49 18.03 -7.58 -16.03
CA PRO A 49 17.22 -6.38 -15.98
C PRO A 49 17.14 -5.85 -14.53
N PRO A 50 17.06 -4.53 -14.34
CA PRO A 50 16.80 -3.94 -13.03
C PRO A 50 15.45 -4.41 -12.46
N SER A 51 15.20 -4.10 -11.18
CA SER A 51 13.91 -4.36 -10.54
C SER A 51 12.81 -3.53 -11.22
N THR A 52 11.57 -4.05 -11.21
CA THR A 52 10.40 -3.31 -11.71
C THR A 52 10.31 -1.95 -11.01
N GLU A 53 10.43 -1.93 -9.69
CA GLU A 53 10.41 -0.71 -8.88
C GLU A 53 11.42 0.34 -9.33
N SER A 54 12.69 -0.03 -9.59
CA SER A 54 13.72 0.90 -10.06
C SER A 54 13.38 1.49 -11.43
N VAL A 55 12.77 0.68 -12.30
CA VAL A 55 12.31 1.13 -13.62
C VAL A 55 11.15 2.11 -13.47
N LEU A 56 10.17 1.82 -12.60
CA LEU A 56 9.03 2.71 -12.35
C LEU A 56 9.48 4.04 -11.76
N GLN A 57 10.35 4.03 -10.74
CA GLN A 57 10.93 5.24 -10.17
C GLN A 57 11.70 6.04 -11.23
N GLY A 58 12.40 5.35 -12.14
CA GLY A 58 13.07 5.97 -13.28
C GLY A 58 12.10 6.63 -14.27
N ILE A 59 10.92 6.04 -14.49
CA ILE A 59 9.83 6.63 -15.27
C ILE A 59 9.36 7.91 -14.61
N GLU A 60 8.95 7.85 -13.34
CA GLU A 60 8.46 9.01 -12.59
C GLU A 60 9.46 10.17 -12.62
N ALA A 61 10.75 9.89 -12.40
CA ALA A 61 11.80 10.91 -12.41
C ALA A 61 12.04 11.56 -13.79
N SER A 62 11.81 10.84 -14.89
CA SER A 62 12.13 11.32 -16.25
C SER A 62 10.94 11.91 -17.03
N SER A 63 9.73 11.46 -16.71
CA SER A 63 8.50 11.90 -17.37
C SER A 63 7.57 12.68 -16.46
N GLY A 64 7.81 12.70 -15.15
CA GLY A 64 6.91 13.31 -14.18
C GLY A 64 5.58 12.56 -14.06
N GLU A 65 5.50 11.33 -14.58
CA GLU A 65 4.34 10.47 -14.40
C GLU A 65 4.22 10.04 -12.94
N THR A 66 2.99 9.80 -12.49
CA THR A 66 2.72 9.10 -11.23
C THR A 66 2.43 7.66 -11.57
N VAL A 67 3.15 6.72 -10.98
CA VAL A 67 2.94 5.28 -11.19
C VAL A 67 2.65 4.61 -9.87
N VAL A 68 1.54 3.88 -9.79
CA VAL A 68 1.10 3.20 -8.57
C VAL A 68 0.69 1.76 -8.87
N ALA A 69 0.81 0.87 -7.90
CA ALA A 69 0.44 -0.53 -8.11
C ALA A 69 -1.08 -0.68 -8.31
N HIS A 70 -1.47 -1.67 -9.11
CA HIS A 70 -2.87 -2.01 -9.30
C HIS A 70 -3.48 -2.56 -7.99
N GLY A 71 -4.79 -2.37 -7.79
CA GLY A 71 -5.47 -2.71 -6.53
C GLY A 71 -5.31 -4.16 -6.07
N ALA A 72 -5.16 -5.12 -6.99
CA ALA A 72 -4.86 -6.51 -6.65
C ALA A 72 -3.51 -6.68 -5.94
N ALA A 73 -2.47 -6.00 -6.44
CA ALA A 73 -1.15 -6.01 -5.83
C ALA A 73 -1.15 -5.27 -4.49
N GLU A 74 -1.88 -4.15 -4.39
CA GLU A 74 -2.05 -3.40 -3.13
C GLU A 74 -2.80 -4.22 -2.08
N ALA A 75 -3.87 -4.92 -2.46
CA ALA A 75 -4.62 -5.79 -1.56
C ALA A 75 -3.75 -6.94 -1.04
N ASN A 76 -2.89 -7.51 -1.88
CA ASN A 76 -1.92 -8.52 -1.45
C ASN A 76 -0.86 -7.93 -0.51
N ALA A 77 -0.28 -6.77 -0.85
CA ALA A 77 0.70 -6.08 -0.01
C ALA A 77 0.14 -5.70 1.37
N LEU A 78 -1.14 -5.36 1.45
CA LEU A 78 -1.85 -5.05 2.70
C LEU A 78 -2.31 -6.29 3.49
N GLY A 79 -2.05 -7.50 2.98
CA GLY A 79 -2.44 -8.76 3.60
C GLY A 79 -3.94 -9.06 3.55
N LEU A 80 -4.70 -8.38 2.67
CA LEU A 80 -6.14 -8.61 2.48
C LEU A 80 -6.41 -9.83 1.59
N THR A 81 -5.41 -10.26 0.83
CA THR A 81 -5.43 -11.48 0.03
C THR A 81 -4.04 -12.13 0.02
N THR A 82 -3.99 -13.45 -0.05
CA THR A 82 -2.75 -14.22 -0.21
C THR A 82 -2.41 -14.48 -1.69
N GLN A 83 -3.33 -14.15 -2.60
CA GLN A 83 -3.17 -14.43 -4.02
C GLN A 83 -2.21 -13.43 -4.66
N VAL A 84 -1.06 -13.93 -5.13
CA VAL A 84 -0.10 -13.14 -5.91
C VAL A 84 -0.63 -12.98 -7.35
N PRO A 85 -0.80 -11.75 -7.86
CA PRO A 85 -1.27 -11.54 -9.23
C PRO A 85 -0.34 -12.15 -10.27
N ILE A 86 -0.92 -12.82 -11.27
CA ILE A 86 -0.15 -13.44 -12.38
C ILE A 86 0.53 -12.38 -13.26
N ARG A 87 -0.08 -11.19 -13.38
CA ARG A 87 0.42 -10.09 -14.21
C ARG A 87 0.82 -8.90 -13.34
N GLU A 88 2.00 -8.34 -13.63
CA GLU A 88 2.46 -7.08 -13.04
C GLU A 88 1.76 -5.89 -13.73
N VAL A 89 0.71 -5.38 -13.10
CA VAL A 89 -0.09 -4.24 -13.62
C VAL A 89 0.05 -3.04 -12.68
N PHE A 90 0.25 -1.87 -13.26
CA PHE A 90 0.33 -0.59 -12.57
C PHE A 90 -0.57 0.44 -13.23
N PHE A 91 -1.09 1.39 -12.44
CA PHE A 91 -1.73 2.59 -12.97
C PHE A 91 -0.70 3.69 -13.19
N THR A 92 -0.84 4.44 -14.27
CA THR A 92 -0.01 5.62 -14.57
C THR A 92 -0.89 6.83 -14.93
N SER A 93 -0.43 8.05 -14.60
CA SER A 93 -1.00 9.29 -15.17
C SER A 93 -0.66 9.47 -16.65
N GLY A 94 0.37 8.79 -17.15
CA GLY A 94 0.80 8.81 -18.54
C GLY A 94 0.01 7.86 -19.45
N PRO A 95 0.48 7.64 -20.69
CA PRO A 95 -0.17 6.75 -21.64
C PRO A 95 0.01 5.27 -21.23
N SER A 96 -1.04 4.48 -21.48
CA SER A 96 -0.99 3.02 -21.35
C SER A 96 0.09 2.43 -22.25
N ARG A 97 0.94 1.55 -21.70
CA ARG A 97 2.03 0.90 -22.43
C ARG A 97 2.57 -0.30 -21.68
N THR A 98 3.16 -1.23 -22.41
CA THR A 98 3.85 -2.39 -21.83
C THR A 98 5.36 -2.14 -21.79
N LEU A 99 5.95 -2.39 -20.62
CA LEU A 99 7.38 -2.37 -20.38
C LEU A 99 7.93 -3.80 -20.47
N HIS A 100 9.03 -3.98 -21.17
CA HIS A 100 9.69 -5.27 -21.32
C HIS A 100 10.99 -5.28 -20.52
N LEU A 101 11.05 -6.13 -19.49
CA LEU A 101 12.19 -6.27 -18.56
C LEU A 101 12.76 -7.68 -18.66
N GLY A 102 13.45 -7.95 -19.78
CA GLY A 102 13.88 -9.30 -20.12
C GLY A 102 12.68 -10.19 -20.42
N SER A 103 12.50 -11.26 -19.64
CA SER A 103 11.33 -12.16 -19.73
C SER A 103 10.08 -11.66 -19.02
N ARG A 104 10.19 -10.58 -18.21
CA ARG A 104 9.07 -10.00 -17.48
C ARG A 104 8.40 -8.90 -18.30
N CYS A 105 7.07 -8.89 -18.29
CA CYS A 105 6.26 -7.85 -18.91
C CYS A 105 5.47 -7.11 -17.83
N VAL A 106 5.65 -5.80 -17.77
CA VAL A 106 4.94 -4.93 -16.82
C VAL A 106 3.98 -4.05 -17.60
N GLU A 107 2.70 -4.11 -17.26
CA GLU A 107 1.65 -3.36 -17.93
C GLU A 107 1.37 -2.05 -17.18
N LEU A 108 1.60 -0.92 -17.84
CA LEU A 108 1.13 0.38 -17.36
C LEU A 108 -0.22 0.67 -18.00
N LYS A 109 -1.26 0.84 -17.18
CA LYS A 109 -2.58 1.26 -17.61
C LYS A 109 -2.82 2.70 -17.20
N HIS A 110 -3.37 3.52 -18.08
CA HIS A 110 -3.81 4.85 -17.71
C HIS A 110 -4.86 4.75 -16.59
N GLY A 111 -4.55 5.34 -15.44
CA GLY A 111 -5.43 5.38 -14.28
C GLY A 111 -6.29 6.63 -14.28
N SER A 112 -7.53 6.49 -13.82
CA SER A 112 -8.36 7.66 -13.52
C SER A 112 -7.73 8.48 -12.38
N ARG A 113 -8.03 9.78 -12.32
CA ARG A 113 -7.46 10.69 -11.30
C ARG A 113 -7.61 10.16 -9.88
N TRP A 114 -8.76 9.56 -9.56
CA TRP A 114 -9.03 9.05 -8.23
C TRP A 114 -8.21 7.81 -7.86
N GLN A 115 -7.84 6.97 -8.85
CA GLN A 115 -6.97 5.81 -8.63
C GLN A 115 -5.52 6.21 -8.34
N LEU A 116 -5.11 7.37 -8.85
CA LEU A 116 -3.77 7.94 -8.67
C LEU A 116 -3.66 8.84 -7.43
N LEU A 117 -4.78 9.09 -6.73
CA LEU A 117 -4.77 9.90 -5.52
C LEU A 117 -3.81 9.32 -4.49
N LEU A 118 -3.18 10.24 -3.75
CA LEU A 118 -2.24 9.94 -2.69
C LEU A 118 -1.01 9.13 -3.16
N GLY A 119 -0.83 8.93 -4.47
CA GLY A 119 0.34 8.27 -5.05
C GLY A 119 0.66 6.93 -4.38
N THR A 120 1.91 6.78 -3.96
CA THR A 120 2.46 5.60 -3.28
C THR A 120 2.21 5.59 -1.77
N ARG A 121 1.51 6.59 -1.21
CA ARG A 121 1.20 6.62 0.23
C ARG A 121 0.30 5.44 0.63
N PRO A 122 0.43 4.90 1.86
CA PRO A 122 -0.43 3.83 2.36
C PRO A 122 -1.93 4.11 2.18
N ALA A 123 -2.38 5.34 2.40
CA ALA A 123 -3.77 5.73 2.16
C ALA A 123 -4.22 5.52 0.70
N GLY A 124 -3.35 5.79 -0.28
CA GLY A 124 -3.63 5.52 -1.70
C GLY A 124 -3.69 4.02 -2.00
N GLN A 125 -2.81 3.22 -1.37
CA GLN A 125 -2.80 1.76 -1.49
C GLN A 125 -4.13 1.17 -1.00
N VAL A 126 -4.61 1.65 0.15
CA VAL A 126 -5.90 1.26 0.75
C VAL A 126 -7.06 1.54 -0.20
N ILE A 127 -7.15 2.76 -0.74
CA ILE A 127 -8.23 3.14 -1.68
C ILE A 127 -8.24 2.21 -2.90
N ARG A 128 -7.07 1.94 -3.49
CA ARG A 128 -6.96 1.05 -4.66
C ARG A 128 -7.29 -0.40 -4.30
N ALA A 129 -6.86 -0.89 -3.14
CA ALA A 129 -7.16 -2.23 -2.66
C ALA A 129 -8.66 -2.43 -2.43
N LEU A 130 -9.32 -1.51 -1.73
CA LEU A 130 -10.76 -1.54 -1.49
C LEU A 130 -11.55 -1.48 -2.81
N SER A 131 -11.11 -0.63 -3.74
CA SER A 131 -11.72 -0.58 -5.07
C SER A 131 -11.62 -1.90 -5.83
N TRP A 132 -10.53 -2.65 -5.66
CA TRP A 132 -10.34 -3.93 -6.34
C TRP A 132 -11.12 -5.06 -5.68
N LEU A 133 -11.19 -5.07 -4.34
CA LEU A 133 -12.00 -6.01 -3.57
C LEU A 133 -13.50 -5.89 -3.87
N GLY A 134 -13.94 -4.68 -4.21
CA GLY A 134 -15.33 -4.40 -4.55
C GLY A 134 -16.25 -4.29 -3.33
N PRO A 135 -17.53 -3.97 -3.56
CA PRO A 135 -18.45 -3.54 -2.50
C PRO A 135 -18.76 -4.61 -1.44
N GLU A 136 -18.62 -5.89 -1.77
CA GLU A 136 -18.91 -6.98 -0.81
C GLU A 136 -17.78 -7.20 0.18
N ALA A 137 -16.53 -7.22 -0.27
CA ALA A 137 -15.37 -7.51 0.57
C ALA A 137 -14.73 -6.26 1.19
N ALA A 138 -14.94 -5.08 0.59
CA ALA A 138 -14.34 -3.83 1.06
C ALA A 138 -14.75 -3.40 2.50
N PRO A 139 -15.99 -3.60 2.99
CA PRO A 139 -16.35 -3.25 4.36
C PRO A 139 -15.52 -3.98 5.42
N ALA A 140 -15.40 -5.31 5.33
CA ALA A 140 -14.60 -6.09 6.26
C ALA A 140 -13.10 -5.74 6.16
N ALA A 141 -12.61 -5.51 4.95
CA ALA A 141 -11.23 -5.08 4.74
C ALA A 141 -10.94 -3.70 5.34
N LEU A 142 -11.88 -2.75 5.26
CA LEU A 142 -11.74 -1.42 5.83
C LEU A 142 -11.60 -1.47 7.35
N GLU A 143 -12.41 -2.29 8.02
CA GLU A 143 -12.32 -2.50 9.48
C GLU A 143 -10.97 -3.09 9.90
N GLN A 144 -10.47 -4.09 9.16
CA GLN A 144 -9.15 -4.69 9.41
C GLN A 144 -7.99 -3.72 9.15
N LEU A 145 -8.16 -2.77 8.22
CA LEU A 145 -7.14 -1.79 7.88
C LEU A 145 -7.12 -0.64 8.87
N HIS A 146 -8.27 -0.20 9.37
CA HIS A 146 -8.35 0.91 10.32
C HIS A 146 -7.52 0.65 11.58
N SER A 147 -7.54 -0.57 12.12
CA SER A 147 -6.76 -0.94 13.31
C SER A 147 -5.24 -0.96 13.09
N ARG A 148 -4.78 -1.05 11.83
CA ARG A 148 -3.36 -1.19 11.47
C ARG A 148 -2.77 0.09 10.86
N LEU A 149 -3.61 0.97 10.33
CA LEU A 149 -3.19 2.19 9.67
C LEU A 149 -2.84 3.28 10.69
N PRO A 150 -1.74 4.03 10.48
CA PRO A 150 -1.48 5.24 11.24
C PRO A 150 -2.62 6.26 11.09
N GLU A 151 -2.90 7.01 12.14
CA GLU A 151 -3.99 8.00 12.16
C GLU A 151 -3.86 9.05 11.02
N ALA A 152 -2.64 9.46 10.68
CA ALA A 152 -2.38 10.38 9.58
C ALA A 152 -2.82 9.82 8.21
N GLU A 153 -2.63 8.52 7.99
CA GLU A 153 -3.04 7.85 6.75
C GLU A 153 -4.55 7.61 6.75
N TRP A 154 -5.15 7.27 7.90
CA TRP A 154 -6.60 7.18 8.04
C TRP A 154 -7.28 8.52 7.71
N LYS A 155 -6.77 9.63 8.25
CA LYS A 155 -7.25 10.99 7.92
C LYS A 155 -7.08 11.29 6.43
N ALA A 156 -5.99 10.86 5.80
CA ALA A 156 -5.79 11.04 4.37
C ALA A 156 -6.82 10.25 3.52
N VAL A 157 -7.17 9.01 3.91
CA VAL A 157 -8.26 8.25 3.27
C VAL A 157 -9.60 8.98 3.42
N CYS A 158 -9.91 9.46 4.62
CA CYS A 158 -11.14 10.20 4.89
C CYS A 158 -11.22 11.54 4.13
N GLY A 159 -10.10 12.23 3.98
CA GLY A 159 -9.99 13.49 3.24
C GLY A 159 -10.08 13.33 1.72
N ALA A 160 -9.83 12.11 1.21
CA ALA A 160 -9.92 11.84 -0.23
C ALA A 160 -11.36 11.58 -0.73
N ARG A 161 -12.34 11.45 0.17
CA ARG A 161 -13.72 11.01 -0.12
C ARG A 161 -14.38 11.74 -1.29
N ASP A 162 -14.25 13.06 -1.38
CA ASP A 162 -14.91 13.89 -2.39
C ASP A 162 -14.43 13.59 -3.83
N ALA A 163 -13.24 13.00 -3.96
CA ALA A 163 -12.67 12.64 -5.24
C ALA A 163 -12.91 11.17 -5.61
N LEU A 164 -13.55 10.37 -4.76
CA LEU A 164 -13.78 8.94 -4.97
C LEU A 164 -15.14 8.66 -5.64
N PRO A 165 -15.30 7.49 -6.28
CA PRO A 165 -16.61 7.02 -6.72
C PRO A 165 -17.61 6.96 -5.56
N SER A 166 -18.88 7.27 -5.82
CA SER A 166 -19.91 7.45 -4.77
C SER A 166 -20.00 6.27 -3.80
N TRP A 167 -19.94 5.04 -4.31
CA TRP A 167 -20.01 3.84 -3.47
C TRP A 167 -18.82 3.71 -2.52
N LEU A 168 -17.62 4.11 -2.95
CA LEU A 168 -16.40 4.02 -2.16
C LEU A 168 -16.33 5.17 -1.14
N ALA A 169 -16.77 6.36 -1.52
CA ALA A 169 -16.93 7.49 -0.61
C ALA A 169 -17.96 7.19 0.49
N GLN A 170 -19.08 6.54 0.13
CA GLN A 170 -20.09 6.08 1.07
C GLN A 170 -19.54 5.01 2.01
N LEU A 171 -18.79 4.03 1.49
CA LEU A 171 -18.13 3.00 2.30
C LEU A 171 -17.25 3.63 3.39
N ILE A 172 -16.36 4.54 3.00
CA ILE A 172 -15.45 5.21 3.94
C ILE A 172 -16.25 6.04 4.95
N SER A 173 -17.30 6.74 4.53
CA SER A 173 -18.13 7.55 5.44
C SER A 173 -18.86 6.69 6.48
N ILE A 174 -19.43 5.56 6.07
CA ILE A 174 -20.07 4.61 6.99
C ILE A 174 -19.03 4.05 7.97
N GLY A 175 -17.84 3.69 7.47
CA GLY A 175 -16.74 3.21 8.31
C GLY A 175 -16.33 4.22 9.38
N VAL A 176 -16.16 5.49 9.00
CA VAL A 176 -15.83 6.57 9.95
C VAL A 176 -16.89 6.70 11.04
N CYS A 177 -18.18 6.74 10.70
CA CYS A 177 -19.23 6.86 11.71
C CYS A 177 -19.21 5.70 12.71
N ARG A 178 -19.15 4.44 12.22
CA ARG A 178 -19.14 3.27 13.11
C ARG A 178 -17.95 3.25 14.07
N LEU A 179 -16.78 3.65 13.58
CA LEU A 179 -15.55 3.63 14.38
C LEU A 179 -15.52 4.72 15.43
N SER A 180 -16.11 5.89 15.14
CA SER A 180 -16.33 6.94 16.14
C SER A 180 -17.30 6.47 17.23
N ASP A 181 -18.43 5.88 16.85
CA ASP A 181 -19.44 5.37 17.80
C ASP A 181 -18.84 4.29 18.74
N GLU A 182 -18.02 3.39 18.19
CA GLU A 182 -17.37 2.33 18.97
C GLU A 182 -16.30 2.89 19.92
N ALA A 183 -15.56 3.93 19.52
CA ALA A 183 -14.58 4.59 20.38
C ALA A 183 -15.26 5.36 21.54
N GLU A 184 -16.36 6.06 21.26
CA GLU A 184 -17.16 6.73 22.28
C GLU A 184 -17.78 5.72 23.25
N LYS A 185 -18.27 4.58 22.75
CA LYS A 185 -18.80 3.49 23.57
C LYS A 185 -17.73 2.91 24.50
N ARG A 186 -16.53 2.61 24.00
CA ARG A 186 -15.41 2.11 24.83
C ARG A 186 -14.98 3.11 25.89
N THR A 187 -14.95 4.40 25.53
CA THR A 187 -14.63 5.47 26.47
C THR A 187 -15.68 5.53 27.58
N ARG A 188 -16.97 5.51 27.21
CA ARG A 188 -18.09 5.51 28.16
C ARG A 188 -18.12 4.27 29.06
N GLU A 189 -17.83 3.09 28.52
CA GLU A 189 -17.71 1.84 29.29
C GLU A 189 -16.54 1.90 30.26
N GLY A 190 -15.37 2.38 29.82
CA GLY A 190 -14.21 2.57 30.70
C GLY A 190 -14.48 3.56 31.84
N LEU A 191 -15.16 4.69 31.56
CA LEU A 191 -15.60 5.62 32.61
C LEU A 191 -16.60 4.96 33.58
N ALA A 192 -17.53 4.16 33.08
CA ALA A 192 -18.49 3.45 33.93
C ALA A 192 -17.84 2.38 34.83
N ASP A 193 -16.75 1.74 34.36
CA ASP A 193 -15.96 0.82 35.19
C ASP A 193 -15.17 1.55 36.27
N VAL A 194 -14.65 2.75 35.97
CA VAL A 194 -14.01 3.63 36.95
C VAL A 194 -15.01 4.09 38.01
N ASP A 195 -16.18 4.59 37.61
CA ASP A 195 -17.23 5.04 38.53
C ASP A 195 -17.78 3.90 39.40
N ALA A 196 -17.81 2.68 38.87
CA ALA A 196 -18.24 1.50 39.61
C ALA A 196 -17.12 0.84 40.45
N GLY A 197 -15.91 1.42 40.49
CA GLY A 197 -14.78 0.91 41.25
C GLY A 197 -14.20 -0.41 40.70
N ARG A 198 -14.54 -0.81 39.47
CA ARG A 198 -14.01 -1.99 38.77
C ARG A 198 -12.68 -1.68 38.08
N VAL A 199 -11.79 -0.97 38.78
CA VAL A 199 -10.46 -0.62 38.28
C VAL A 199 -9.46 -1.62 38.83
N VAL A 200 -8.79 -2.35 37.94
CA VAL A 200 -7.69 -3.23 38.32
C VAL A 200 -6.42 -2.38 38.42
N ASP A 201 -5.88 -2.24 39.63
CA ASP A 201 -4.63 -1.53 39.87
C ASP A 201 -3.40 -2.37 39.48
N GLN A 202 -2.32 -1.72 39.04
CA GLN A 202 -1.08 -2.36 38.62
C GLN A 202 -0.46 -3.18 39.78
N GLN A 203 -0.47 -2.65 41.01
CA GLN A 203 0.08 -3.37 42.17
C GLN A 203 -0.70 -4.65 42.47
N MET A 204 -2.00 -4.64 42.19
CA MET A 204 -2.87 -5.81 42.38
C MET A 204 -2.53 -6.93 41.39
N VAL A 205 -2.23 -6.58 40.14
CA VAL A 205 -1.77 -7.54 39.12
C VAL A 205 -0.37 -8.06 39.42
N GLU A 206 0.54 -7.19 39.87
CA GLU A 206 1.91 -7.58 40.26
C GLU A 206 1.91 -8.53 41.46
N ALA A 207 1.09 -8.25 42.48
CA ALA A 207 0.92 -9.13 43.63
C ALA A 207 0.33 -10.49 43.25
N TRP A 208 -0.68 -10.50 42.37
CA TRP A 208 -1.24 -11.72 41.82
C TRP A 208 -0.19 -12.52 41.02
N ALA A 209 0.55 -11.86 40.13
CA ALA A 209 1.59 -12.50 39.33
C ALA A 209 2.71 -13.10 40.20
N ALA A 210 3.14 -12.40 41.26
CA ALA A 210 4.12 -12.91 42.22
C ALA A 210 3.61 -14.15 42.97
N SER A 211 2.30 -14.20 43.27
CA SER A 211 1.68 -15.32 43.98
C SER A 211 1.66 -16.63 43.17
N LEU A 212 1.78 -16.58 41.84
CA LEU A 212 1.77 -17.75 40.95
C LEU A 212 2.95 -18.71 41.20
N SER A 213 4.03 -18.21 41.81
CA SER A 213 5.20 -19.02 42.20
C SER A 213 5.11 -19.62 43.61
N SER A 214 4.03 -19.35 44.36
CA SER A 214 3.80 -19.86 45.70
C SER A 214 2.88 -21.09 45.70
N ASP A 215 2.90 -21.85 46.80
CA ASP A 215 2.07 -23.05 46.97
C ASP A 215 0.54 -22.75 47.03
N VAL A 216 0.14 -21.48 47.22
CA VAL A 216 -1.26 -21.04 47.19
C VAL A 216 -1.39 -19.71 46.43
N PRO A 217 -1.64 -19.74 45.11
CA PRO A 217 -1.77 -18.52 44.32
C PRO A 217 -3.04 -17.73 44.67
N LEU A 218 -2.95 -16.40 44.59
CA LEU A 218 -4.07 -15.49 44.78
C LEU A 218 -5.09 -15.63 43.65
N SER A 219 -6.34 -15.27 43.93
CA SER A 219 -7.40 -15.19 42.92
C SER A 219 -7.12 -14.08 41.91
N VAL A 220 -7.51 -14.30 40.66
CA VAL A 220 -7.32 -13.35 39.56
C VAL A 220 -8.07 -12.04 39.88
N PRO A 221 -7.39 -10.88 39.83
CA PRO A 221 -8.03 -9.58 40.02
C PRO A 221 -9.19 -9.37 39.02
N GLY A 222 -10.35 -8.93 39.52
CA GLY A 222 -11.51 -8.59 38.69
C GLY A 222 -12.45 -9.75 38.30
N LEU A 223 -12.15 -11.00 38.66
CA LEU A 223 -13.11 -12.10 38.55
C LEU A 223 -14.03 -12.09 39.78
N ASN A 224 -15.31 -11.72 39.58
CA ASN A 224 -16.35 -11.80 40.62
C ASN A 224 -16.36 -13.22 41.21
N GLN A 225 -16.05 -13.34 42.51
CA GLN A 225 -16.29 -14.55 43.28
C GLN A 225 -17.79 -14.66 43.54
N GLY A 226 -18.54 -15.05 42.51
CA GLY A 226 -19.93 -15.45 42.64
C GLY A 226 -19.97 -16.91 43.12
N GLY A 227 -20.27 -17.10 44.40
CA GLY A 227 -20.45 -18.43 44.96
C GLY A 227 -20.84 -18.40 46.43
N GLU A 228 -22.08 -18.01 46.71
CA GLU A 228 -22.96 -18.67 47.69
C GLU A 228 -24.40 -18.66 47.15
#